data_AF-A0AAT9S5Z7-F1
#
_entry.id   AF-A0AAT9S5Z7-F1
#
_cell.length_a   1.000
_cell.length_b   1.000
_cell.length_c   1.000
_cell.angle_alpha   90.00
_cell.angle_beta   90.00
_cell.angle_gamma   90.00
#
_symmetry.space_group_name_H-M   'P 1'
#
loop_
_entity.id
_entity.type
_entity.pdbx_description
1 polymer ?
#
loop_
_entity_poly.entity_id
_entity_poly.type
_entity_poly.pdbx_seq_one_letter_code
_entity_poly.pdbx_strand_id
1 'polypeptide(L)' 'MADGFRAVVPVRDSKIPHGPALCFEAASWAAFIGELQAGHHNRP' A
#
# COMPACT_ATOMS: atom_id res chain seq x y z
N MET A 1 3.47 0.96 17.72
CA MET A 1 3.86 2.31 17.27
C MET A 1 4.81 2.16 16.09
N ALA A 2 4.46 2.63 14.89
CA ALA A 2 5.29 2.52 13.69
C ALA A 2 6.13 3.79 13.53
N ASP A 3 7.16 3.93 14.36
CA ASP A 3 8.03 5.12 14.39
C ASP A 3 9.18 5.06 13.36
N GLY A 4 8.89 4.60 12.14
CA GLY A 4 9.91 4.43 11.09
C GLY A 4 9.40 4.46 9.65
N PHE A 5 8.10 4.66 9.45
CA PHE A 5 7.45 4.59 8.13
C PHE A 5 7.38 5.95 7.42
N ARG A 6 8.40 6.81 7.53
CA ARG A 6 8.34 8.14 6.88
C ARG A 6 8.29 8.10 5.35
N ALA A 7 8.52 6.95 4.73
CA ALA A 7 8.52 6.80 3.27
C ALA A 7 7.85 5.52 2.75
N VAL A 8 7.18 4.74 3.61
CA VAL A 8 6.58 3.46 3.22
C VAL A 8 5.12 3.36 3.69
N VAL A 9 4.35 2.43 3.13
CA VAL A 9 2.94 2.13 3.43
C VAL A 9 2.82 0.63 3.72
N PRO A 10 2.46 0.20 4.94
CA PRO A 10 2.30 -1.21 5.27
C PRO A 10 0.86 -1.66 4.93
N VAL A 11 0.74 -2.70 4.12
CA VAL A 11 -0.52 -3.36 3.76
C VAL A 11 -0.61 -4.71 4.47
N ARG A 12 -1.75 -4.97 5.10
CA ARG A 12 -2.08 -6.24 5.76
C ARG A 12 -3.38 -6.77 5.17
N ASP A 13 -3.36 -8.01 4.74
CA ASP A 13 -4.58 -8.79 4.48
C ASP A 13 -4.91 -9.74 5.66
N SER A 14 -3.90 -10.12 6.46
CA SER A 14 -4.06 -11.00 7.62
C SER A 14 -4.72 -10.31 8.82
N LYS A 15 -5.56 -11.05 9.57
CA LYS A 15 -6.14 -10.63 10.86
C LYS A 15 -5.24 -10.87 12.07
N ILE A 16 -4.01 -11.37 11.88
CA ILE A 16 -3.05 -11.55 12.97
C ILE A 16 -2.43 -10.19 13.32
N PRO A 17 -2.70 -9.58 14.49
CA PRO A 17 -2.30 -8.20 14.79
C PRO A 17 -0.79 -7.94 14.73
N HIS A 18 0.01 -9.00 14.95
CA HIS A 18 1.47 -8.96 14.94
C HIS A 18 2.08 -9.77 13.79
N GLY A 19 1.28 -10.21 12.82
CA GLY A 19 1.76 -10.93 11.63
C GLY A 19 2.55 -10.02 10.68
N PRO A 20 3.21 -10.53 9.63
CA PRO A 20 4.06 -9.74 8.72
C PRO A 20 3.30 -8.77 7.81
N ALA A 21 3.99 -7.70 7.37
CA ALA A 21 3.51 -6.67 6.44
C ALA A 21 4.02 -6.88 5.02
N LEU A 22 3.24 -6.48 4.02
CA LEU A 22 3.83 -6.02 2.76
C LEU A 22 4.04 -4.51 2.84
N CYS A 23 5.24 -4.02 2.54
CA CYS A 23 5.57 -2.60 2.62
C CYS A 23 5.84 -2.07 1.21
N PHE A 24 5.16 -0.98 0.84
CA PHE A 24 5.40 -0.26 -0.41
C PHE A 24 6.02 1.09 -0.11
N GLU A 25 6.82 1.64 -1.02
CA GLU A 25 7.16 3.05 -0.95
C GLU A 25 5.90 3.92 -1.08
N ALA A 26 5.87 5.04 -0.36
CA ALA A 26 4.72 5.95 -0.35
C ALA A 26 4.40 6.51 -1.74
N ALA A 27 5.43 6.84 -2.53
CA ALA A 27 5.27 7.32 -3.90
C ALA A 27 4.63 6.26 -4.81
N SER A 28 5.10 5.01 -4.72
CA SER A 28 4.56 3.89 -5.48
C SER A 28 3.12 3.56 -5.10
N TRP A 29 2.78 3.64 -3.80
CA TRP A 29 1.40 3.48 -3.33
C TRP A 29 0.49 4.60 -3.86
N ALA A 30 0.94 5.85 -3.84
CA ALA A 30 0.17 6.98 -4.38
C ALA A 30 -0.08 6.84 -5.89
N ALA A 31 0.92 6.41 -6.66
CA ALA A 31 0.76 6.13 -8.09
C ALA A 31 -0.26 5.01 -8.34
N PHE A 32 -0.19 3.91 -7.58
CA PHE A 32 -1.16 2.82 -7.67
C PHE A 32 -2.60 3.28 -7.43
N ILE A 33 -2.85 4.07 -6.37
CA ILE A 33 -4.18 4.64 -6.12
C ILE A 33 -4.63 5.56 -7.25
N GLY A 34 -3.73 6.37 -7.81
CA GLY A 34 -4.02 7.23 -8.96
C GLY A 34 -4.50 6.43 -10.18
N GLU A 35 -3.83 5.32 -10.49
CA GLU A 35 -4.25 4.43 -11.60
C GLU A 35 -5.58 3.72 -11.32
N LEU A 36 -5.85 3.35 -10.06
CA LEU A 36 -7.15 2.82 -9.66
C LEU A 36 -8.27 3.84 -9.89
N GLN A 37 -8.06 5.09 -9.45
CA GLN A 37 -9.01 6.19 -9.58
C GLN A 37 -9.24 6.60 -11.04
N ALA A 38 -8.20 6.53 -11.88
CA ALA A 38 -8.30 6.77 -13.31
C ALA A 38 -9.04 5.64 -14.06
N GLY A 39 -9.38 4.53 -13.38
CA GLY A 39 -10.06 3.39 -13.99
C GLY A 39 -9.17 2.55 -14.90
N HIS A 40 -7.85 2.77 -14.90
CA HIS A 40 -6.90 2.07 -15.77
C HIS A 40 -6.64 0.62 -15.37
N HIS A 41 -7.08 0.22 -14.18
CA HIS A 41 -7.01 -1.17 -13.72
C HIS A 41 -7.98 -2.12 -14.44
N ASN A 42 -8.99 -1.57 -15.11
CA ASN A 42 -9.98 -2.30 -15.90
C ASN A 42 -9.81 -2.00 -17.39
N ARG A 43 -8.56 -2.03 -17.88
CA ARG A 43 -8.31 -2.09 -19.32
C ARG A 43 -8.70 -3.50 -19.81
N PRO A 44 -9.40 -3.62 -20.95
CA PRO A 44 -9.82 -4.92 -21.49
C PRO A 44 -8.62 -5.82 -21.81
#